data_AF-A0A7V3I0P0-F1
#
_entry.id   AF-A0A7V3I0P0-F1
#
_cell.length_a   1.000
_cell.length_b   1.000
_cell.length_c   1.000
_cell.angle_alpha   90.00
_cell.angle_beta   90.00
_cell.angle_gamma   90.00
#
_symmetry.space_group_name_H-M   'P 1'
#
loop_
_entity.id
_entity.type
_entity.pdbx_description
1 polymer ?
#
loop_
_entity_poly.entity_id
_entity_poly.type
_entity_poly.pdbx_seq_one_letter_code
_entity_poly.pdbx_strand_id
1 'polypeptide(L)'
;QRSGNDAISSLEGRLQNIDDQLGQAVELEKDPALSAVERRLLDEHITGLEDRAIGDTQQSLTKVEGIRDQYSRQLHLAKVNLQKQDGYDLAPIEGFDGDKPETVQGQDERRHNQIEAFKQIFGREPVAAADWETAAALDPHSYDPKFQGTGPQIEVAKIRTVPGQGLVRVSQWIEQRDVTSFPFWRRDLGNNRVANAHFDPEDTKVATYIDYENGLVVLRQNPSVEETSTGGPGRVKVGTPKGSVTQLPDGSVRIKYDAGNPFAPGITADPTGPFADHTITVNGDLVFTPGPDGVQVNGTRTDYPSMEVYQDLPNGSTLTALIDHAKSGRSWGPALNLSGHHDIGPLGGKAFAPFDTGAWNPTYDVPSGLPPTQFGPASNPPSVFALPVGEGVPA
;
A
#
# COMPACT_ATOMS: atom_id res chain seq x y z
N GLN A 1 5.12 14.28 -25.82
CA GLN A 1 5.72 14.19 -24.47
C GLN A 1 6.00 15.57 -23.88
N ARG A 2 6.92 16.40 -24.43
CA ARG A 2 7.24 17.74 -23.87
C ARG A 2 6.01 18.63 -23.62
N SER A 3 5.13 18.79 -24.61
CA SER A 3 3.93 19.61 -24.49
C SER A 3 2.90 19.09 -23.46
N GLY A 4 2.89 17.78 -23.21
CA GLY A 4 2.04 17.17 -22.18
C GLY A 4 2.58 17.47 -20.78
N ASN A 5 3.90 17.30 -20.59
CA ASN A 5 4.57 17.66 -19.34
C ASN A 5 4.39 19.15 -19.03
N ASP A 6 4.55 20.03 -20.02
CA ASP A 6 4.36 21.48 -19.81
C ASP A 6 2.91 21.82 -19.39
N ALA A 7 1.91 21.10 -19.91
CA ALA A 7 0.52 21.27 -19.52
C ALA A 7 0.26 20.80 -18.09
N ILE A 8 0.84 19.66 -17.70
CA ILE A 8 0.71 19.09 -16.36
C ILE A 8 1.44 19.96 -15.34
N SER A 9 2.68 20.36 -15.57
CA SER A 9 3.43 21.23 -14.65
C SER A 9 2.79 22.61 -14.47
N SER A 10 2.14 23.13 -15.52
CA SER A 10 1.35 24.36 -15.41
C SER A 10 0.06 24.17 -14.61
N LEU A 11 -0.56 22.99 -14.62
CA LEU A 11 -1.68 22.65 -13.74
C LEU A 11 -1.19 22.51 -12.31
N GLU A 12 -0.10 21.77 -12.08
CA GLU A 12 0.50 21.55 -10.77
C GLU A 12 0.81 22.88 -10.07
N GLY A 13 1.43 23.84 -10.76
CA GLY A 13 1.71 25.17 -10.20
C GLY A 13 0.45 25.97 -9.84
N ARG A 14 -0.63 25.84 -10.62
CA ARG A 14 -1.93 26.49 -10.33
C ARG A 14 -2.63 25.84 -9.14
N LEU A 15 -2.66 24.51 -9.09
CA LEU A 15 -3.26 23.77 -7.99
C LEU A 15 -2.51 23.98 -6.69
N GLN A 16 -1.17 24.05 -6.72
CA GLN A 16 -0.38 24.36 -5.53
C GLN A 16 -0.72 25.75 -4.98
N ASN A 17 -0.86 26.76 -5.84
CA ASN A 17 -1.21 28.11 -5.41
C ASN A 17 -2.62 28.19 -4.80
N ILE A 18 -3.56 27.38 -5.30
CA ILE A 18 -4.91 27.26 -4.74
C ILE A 18 -4.86 26.51 -3.40
N ASP A 19 -4.07 25.45 -3.30
CA ASP A 19 -3.87 24.66 -2.09
C ASP A 19 -3.29 25.53 -0.96
N ASP A 20 -2.28 26.36 -1.25
CA ASP A 20 -1.69 27.30 -0.28
C ASP A 20 -2.74 28.31 0.24
N GLN A 21 -3.65 28.76 -0.63
CA GLN A 21 -4.73 29.70 -0.27
C GLN A 21 -5.83 29.01 0.55
N LEU A 22 -6.18 27.77 0.21
CA LEU A 22 -7.13 26.97 0.99
C LEU A 22 -6.58 26.69 2.39
N GLY A 23 -5.30 26.36 2.52
CA GLY A 23 -4.65 26.18 3.82
C GLY A 23 -4.73 27.42 4.71
N GLN A 24 -4.51 28.61 4.14
CA GLN A 24 -4.67 29.88 4.87
C GLN A 24 -6.12 30.15 5.27
N ALA A 25 -7.07 29.91 4.35
CA ALA A 25 -8.50 30.11 4.60
C ALA A 25 -9.02 29.19 5.72
N VAL A 26 -8.61 27.93 5.72
CA VAL A 26 -9.00 26.94 6.76
C VAL A 26 -8.41 27.30 8.12
N GLU A 27 -7.20 27.87 8.20
CA GLU A 27 -6.70 28.33 9.50
C GLU A 27 -7.45 29.56 10.04
N LEU A 28 -7.89 30.44 9.16
CA LEU A 28 -8.73 31.57 9.57
C LEU A 28 -10.08 31.06 10.13
N GLU A 29 -10.64 29.99 9.58
CA GLU A 29 -11.93 29.42 10.00
C GLU A 29 -11.95 29.00 11.48
N LYS A 30 -10.78 28.58 12.00
CA LYS A 30 -10.61 28.15 13.40
C LYS A 30 -10.63 29.29 14.40
N ASP A 31 -10.54 30.55 13.96
CA ASP A 31 -10.59 31.70 14.86
C ASP A 31 -12.00 31.85 15.48
N PRO A 32 -12.17 31.71 16.80
CA PRO A 32 -13.46 31.88 17.46
C PRO A 32 -13.97 33.32 17.43
N ALA A 33 -13.11 34.31 17.13
CA ALA A 33 -13.46 35.73 17.10
C ALA A 33 -14.19 36.17 15.81
N LEU A 34 -14.24 35.32 14.78
CA LEU A 34 -14.93 35.64 13.53
C LEU A 34 -16.44 35.81 13.73
N SER A 35 -16.95 36.95 13.27
CA SER A 35 -18.39 37.23 13.19
C SER A 35 -19.08 36.35 12.14
N ALA A 36 -20.40 36.24 12.21
CA ALA A 36 -21.19 35.46 11.26
C ALA A 36 -21.04 35.96 9.80
N VAL A 37 -20.79 37.26 9.59
CA VAL A 37 -20.57 37.84 8.26
C VAL A 37 -19.19 37.46 7.72
N GLU A 38 -18.16 37.50 8.57
CA GLU A 38 -16.80 37.12 8.19
C GLU A 38 -16.70 35.61 7.88
N ARG A 39 -17.38 34.77 8.66
CA ARG A 39 -17.48 33.33 8.36
C ARG A 39 -18.11 33.07 6.99
N ARG A 40 -19.20 33.77 6.67
CA ARG A 40 -19.85 33.64 5.36
C ARG A 40 -18.94 34.08 4.20
N LEU A 41 -18.19 35.17 4.36
CA LEU A 41 -17.25 35.62 3.35
C LEU A 41 -16.08 34.64 3.17
N LEU A 42 -15.64 34.00 4.25
CA LEU A 42 -14.61 32.97 4.23
C LEU A 42 -15.10 31.71 3.51
N ASP A 43 -16.33 31.25 3.79
CA ASP A 43 -16.96 30.12 3.09
C ASP A 43 -17.08 30.40 1.59
N GLU A 44 -17.58 31.60 1.22
CA GLU A 44 -17.68 32.03 -0.19
C GLU A 44 -16.29 32.06 -0.88
N HIS A 45 -15.24 32.43 -0.15
CA HIS A 45 -13.87 32.41 -0.65
C HIS A 45 -13.33 30.98 -0.86
N ILE A 46 -13.59 30.07 0.09
CA ILE A 46 -13.22 28.65 -0.01
C ILE A 46 -13.92 28.00 -1.22
N THR A 47 -15.23 28.18 -1.36
CA THR A 47 -15.97 27.68 -2.53
C THR A 47 -15.40 28.23 -3.84
N GLY A 48 -15.03 29.52 -3.89
CA GLY A 48 -14.41 30.11 -5.08
C GLY A 48 -13.00 29.60 -5.39
N LEU A 49 -12.26 29.09 -4.40
CA LEU A 49 -10.98 28.40 -4.60
C LEU A 49 -11.20 26.99 -5.16
N GLU A 50 -12.17 26.26 -4.61
CA GLU A 50 -12.55 24.93 -5.06
C GLU A 50 -13.03 24.92 -6.52
N ASP A 51 -13.94 25.84 -6.87
CA ASP A 51 -14.45 25.99 -8.25
C ASP A 51 -13.31 26.28 -9.24
N ARG A 52 -12.33 27.09 -8.84
CA ARG A 52 -11.14 27.37 -9.66
C ARG A 52 -10.28 26.14 -9.85
N ALA A 53 -10.04 25.35 -8.80
CA ALA A 53 -9.27 24.10 -8.91
C ALA A 53 -9.95 23.10 -9.87
N ILE A 54 -11.27 22.97 -9.78
CA ILE A 54 -12.07 22.13 -10.68
C ILE A 54 -11.94 22.63 -12.12
N GLY A 55 -12.15 23.93 -12.35
CA GLY A 55 -12.07 24.53 -13.69
C GLY A 55 -10.68 24.39 -14.32
N ASP A 56 -9.61 24.65 -13.55
CA ASP A 56 -8.22 24.51 -14.02
C ASP A 56 -7.88 23.05 -14.38
N THR A 57 -8.39 22.09 -13.59
CA THR A 57 -8.21 20.65 -13.84
C THR A 57 -8.94 20.21 -15.10
N GLN A 58 -10.20 20.62 -15.27
CA GLN A 58 -10.99 20.32 -16.47
C GLN A 58 -10.32 20.87 -17.74
N GLN A 59 -9.86 22.14 -17.69
CA GLN A 59 -9.19 22.77 -18.83
C GLN A 59 -7.89 22.04 -19.20
N SER A 60 -7.12 21.63 -18.19
CA SER A 60 -5.86 20.92 -18.40
C SER A 60 -6.08 19.51 -18.93
N LEU A 61 -7.14 18.83 -18.48
CA LEU A 61 -7.55 17.53 -19.04
C LEU A 61 -7.88 17.65 -20.52
N THR A 62 -8.73 18.61 -20.92
CA THR A 62 -9.05 18.87 -22.33
C THR A 62 -7.78 19.14 -23.16
N LYS A 63 -6.81 19.85 -22.59
CA LYS A 63 -5.53 20.11 -23.26
C LYS A 63 -4.70 18.84 -23.45
N VAL A 64 -4.62 17.97 -22.43
CA VAL A 64 -3.90 16.69 -22.51
C VAL A 64 -4.58 15.74 -23.49
N GLU A 65 -5.91 15.66 -23.49
CA GLU A 65 -6.69 14.89 -24.47
C GLU A 65 -6.43 15.37 -25.90
N GLY A 66 -6.41 16.68 -26.13
CA GLY A 66 -6.07 17.25 -27.44
C GLY A 66 -4.67 16.88 -27.91
N ILE A 67 -3.68 16.88 -26.99
CA ILE A 67 -2.31 16.46 -27.27
C ILE A 67 -2.26 14.95 -27.58
N ARG A 68 -2.93 14.12 -26.80
CA ARG A 68 -3.04 12.67 -27.03
C ARG A 68 -3.63 12.39 -28.41
N ASP A 69 -4.75 13.02 -28.74
CA ASP A 69 -5.44 12.81 -30.01
C ASP A 69 -4.59 13.25 -31.20
N GLN A 70 -3.79 14.32 -31.04
CA GLN A 70 -2.82 14.73 -32.06
C GLN A 70 -1.72 13.69 -32.26
N TYR A 71 -1.14 13.16 -31.19
CA TYR A 71 -0.13 12.09 -31.29
C TYR A 71 -0.71 10.81 -31.90
N SER A 72 -1.92 10.41 -31.50
CA SER A 72 -2.61 9.25 -32.07
C SER A 72 -2.83 9.41 -33.57
N ARG A 73 -3.23 10.61 -34.06
CA ARG A 73 -3.34 10.89 -35.50
C ARG A 73 -1.99 10.81 -36.21
N GLN A 74 -0.93 11.38 -35.64
CA GLN A 74 0.41 11.32 -36.23
C GLN A 74 0.95 9.89 -36.28
N LEU A 75 0.76 9.11 -35.22
CA LEU A 75 1.17 7.71 -35.16
C LEU A 75 0.38 6.88 -36.19
N HIS A 76 -0.93 7.10 -36.31
CA HIS A 76 -1.75 6.42 -37.31
C HIS A 76 -1.27 6.72 -38.73
N LEU A 77 -0.97 7.99 -39.04
CA LEU A 77 -0.40 8.38 -40.34
C LEU A 77 0.97 7.74 -40.59
N ALA A 78 1.84 7.70 -39.58
CA ALA A 78 3.15 7.03 -39.68
C ALA A 78 3.00 5.52 -39.93
N LYS A 79 2.09 4.84 -39.20
CA LYS A 79 1.78 3.42 -39.39
C LYS A 79 1.28 3.14 -40.82
N VAL A 80 0.34 3.95 -41.32
CA VAL A 80 -0.18 3.82 -42.70
C VAL A 80 0.93 4.03 -43.74
N ASN A 81 1.82 4.99 -43.52
CA ASN A 81 2.94 5.24 -44.43
C ASN A 81 3.94 4.08 -44.44
N LEU A 82 4.31 3.54 -43.27
CA LEU A 82 5.20 2.38 -43.14
C LEU A 82 4.61 1.13 -43.80
N GLN A 83 3.31 0.88 -43.62
CA GLN A 83 2.62 -0.24 -44.29
C GLN A 83 2.63 -0.09 -45.82
N LYS A 84 2.45 1.15 -46.33
CA LYS A 84 2.39 1.40 -47.77
C LYS A 84 3.75 1.44 -48.47
N GLN A 85 4.80 1.87 -47.79
CA GLN A 85 6.13 2.05 -48.39
C GLN A 85 7.07 0.88 -48.14
N ASP A 86 7.05 0.29 -46.95
CA ASP A 86 8.11 -0.63 -46.49
C ASP A 86 7.62 -2.05 -46.15
N GLY A 87 6.32 -2.33 -46.26
CA GLY A 87 5.74 -3.68 -46.09
C GLY A 87 5.90 -4.26 -44.68
N TYR A 88 6.09 -3.41 -43.66
CA TYR A 88 6.34 -3.81 -42.27
C TYR A 88 5.09 -4.36 -41.57
N ASP A 89 5.20 -5.53 -40.92
CA ASP A 89 4.18 -6.11 -40.05
C ASP A 89 4.25 -5.49 -38.64
N LEU A 90 3.13 -4.99 -38.13
CA LEU A 90 3.04 -4.17 -36.91
C LEU A 90 2.37 -4.88 -35.72
N ALA A 91 2.08 -6.18 -35.82
CA ALA A 91 1.56 -6.99 -34.72
C ALA A 91 2.31 -6.85 -33.38
N PRO A 92 3.63 -6.60 -33.31
CA PRO A 92 4.35 -6.48 -32.03
C PRO A 92 4.12 -5.16 -31.27
N ILE A 93 3.48 -4.14 -31.85
CA ILE A 93 3.41 -2.77 -31.26
C ILE A 93 2.03 -2.47 -30.65
N GLU A 94 1.09 -3.42 -30.67
CA GLU A 94 -0.26 -3.22 -30.12
C GLU A 94 -0.34 -3.38 -28.59
N GLY A 95 0.74 -3.78 -27.91
CA GLY A 95 0.77 -4.06 -26.47
C GLY A 95 1.49 -3.05 -25.57
N PHE A 96 1.93 -1.89 -26.07
CA PHE A 96 2.68 -0.92 -25.26
C PHE A 96 1.75 0.13 -24.62
N ASP A 97 1.02 -0.28 -23.59
CA ASP A 97 0.49 0.61 -22.56
C ASP A 97 1.37 0.48 -21.29
N GLY A 98 1.92 1.61 -20.82
CA GLY A 98 2.22 1.83 -19.40
C GLY A 98 3.51 1.27 -18.78
N ASP A 99 3.95 0.04 -19.08
CA ASP A 99 5.10 -0.55 -18.35
C ASP A 99 6.44 -0.24 -19.01
N LYS A 100 7.35 0.39 -18.27
CA LYS A 100 8.76 0.52 -18.68
C LYS A 100 9.36 -0.89 -18.73
N PRO A 101 9.94 -1.33 -19.86
CA PRO A 101 10.61 -2.62 -19.90
C PRO A 101 11.90 -2.55 -19.06
N GLU A 102 11.98 -3.39 -18.03
CA GLU A 102 13.25 -3.77 -17.40
C GLU A 102 14.17 -4.40 -18.45
N THR A 103 15.48 -4.16 -18.35
CA THR A 103 16.44 -4.82 -19.26
C THR A 103 16.54 -6.30 -18.91
N VAL A 104 16.79 -7.17 -19.89
CA VAL A 104 16.95 -8.63 -19.68
C VAL A 104 17.96 -8.95 -18.57
N GLN A 105 19.04 -8.18 -18.48
CA GLN A 105 20.03 -8.31 -17.40
C GLN A 105 19.48 -7.99 -16.01
N GLY A 106 18.62 -6.97 -15.89
CA GLY A 106 17.97 -6.63 -14.63
C GLY A 106 16.94 -7.66 -14.19
N GLN A 107 16.24 -8.29 -15.15
CA GLN A 107 15.30 -9.38 -14.87
C GLN A 107 16.02 -10.63 -14.35
N ASP A 108 17.18 -10.97 -14.93
CA ASP A 108 17.98 -12.12 -14.49
C ASP A 108 18.53 -11.90 -13.07
N GLU A 109 19.02 -10.69 -12.74
CA GLU A 109 19.49 -10.34 -11.41
C GLU A 109 18.35 -10.36 -10.38
N ARG A 110 17.21 -9.76 -10.73
CA ARG A 110 16.01 -9.78 -9.89
C ARG A 110 15.55 -11.19 -9.56
N ARG A 111 15.48 -12.04 -10.58
CA ARG A 111 15.12 -13.45 -10.42
C ARG A 111 16.08 -14.19 -9.49
N HIS A 112 17.39 -13.92 -9.61
CA HIS A 112 18.40 -14.51 -8.74
C HIS A 112 18.20 -14.10 -7.27
N ASN A 113 18.01 -12.80 -7.00
CA ASN A 113 17.80 -12.28 -5.65
C ASN A 113 16.56 -12.88 -4.97
N GLN A 114 15.45 -13.03 -5.71
CA GLN A 114 14.23 -13.69 -5.24
C GLN A 114 14.48 -15.15 -4.85
N ILE A 115 15.21 -15.91 -5.68
CA ILE A 115 15.56 -17.30 -5.39
C ILE A 115 16.38 -17.41 -4.10
N GLU A 116 17.38 -16.55 -3.93
CA GLU A 116 18.25 -16.57 -2.75
C GLU A 116 17.49 -16.17 -1.47
N ALA A 117 16.63 -15.16 -1.53
CA ALA A 117 15.78 -14.77 -0.40
C ALA A 117 14.81 -15.90 0.02
N PHE A 118 14.21 -16.59 -0.95
CA PHE A 118 13.34 -17.74 -0.68
C PHE A 118 14.13 -18.93 -0.09
N LYS A 119 15.29 -19.26 -0.67
CA LYS A 119 16.18 -20.31 -0.16
C LYS A 119 16.64 -20.05 1.27
N GLN A 120 16.86 -18.79 1.64
CA GLN A 120 17.26 -18.44 3.01
C GLN A 120 16.22 -18.88 4.06
N ILE A 121 14.93 -18.81 3.73
CA ILE A 121 13.85 -19.20 4.65
C ILE A 121 13.52 -20.69 4.55
N PHE A 122 13.41 -21.23 3.33
CA PHE A 122 12.86 -22.57 3.10
C PHE A 122 13.90 -23.64 2.78
N GLY A 123 15.16 -23.28 2.55
CA GLY A 123 16.25 -24.21 2.22
C GLY A 123 16.11 -24.88 0.85
N ARG A 124 15.18 -24.42 0.01
CA ARG A 124 14.90 -24.92 -1.34
C ARG A 124 14.63 -23.77 -2.30
N GLU A 125 14.72 -24.02 -3.59
CA GLU A 125 14.32 -23.04 -4.62
C GLU A 125 12.79 -22.97 -4.76
N PRO A 126 12.25 -21.82 -5.20
CA PRO A 126 10.83 -21.69 -5.53
C PRO A 126 10.48 -22.56 -6.76
N VAL A 127 9.39 -23.32 -6.66
CA VAL A 127 8.92 -24.23 -7.73
C VAL A 127 7.47 -23.98 -8.12
N ALA A 128 6.61 -23.69 -7.13
CA ALA A 128 5.20 -23.38 -7.36
C ALA A 128 4.99 -21.89 -7.61
N ALA A 129 3.84 -21.52 -8.19
CA ALA A 129 3.49 -20.11 -8.42
C ALA A 129 3.49 -19.30 -7.10
N ALA A 130 2.90 -19.85 -6.03
CA ALA A 130 2.92 -19.23 -4.70
C ALA A 130 4.35 -19.03 -4.16
N ASP A 131 5.27 -19.96 -4.45
CA ASP A 131 6.67 -19.80 -4.04
C ASP A 131 7.32 -18.59 -4.71
N TRP A 132 7.01 -18.34 -5.99
CA TRP A 132 7.55 -17.20 -6.72
C TRP A 132 7.01 -15.87 -6.22
N GLU A 133 5.74 -15.81 -5.87
CA GLU A 133 5.13 -14.62 -5.24
C GLU A 133 5.72 -14.36 -3.85
N THR A 134 5.89 -15.41 -3.03
CA THR A 134 6.55 -15.32 -1.73
C THR A 134 8.02 -14.91 -1.88
N ALA A 135 8.73 -15.45 -2.89
CA ALA A 135 10.10 -15.05 -3.20
C ALA A 135 10.20 -13.56 -3.59
N ALA A 136 9.25 -13.05 -4.38
CA ALA A 136 9.17 -11.64 -4.72
C ALA A 136 8.92 -10.75 -3.49
N ALA A 137 8.05 -11.17 -2.57
CA ALA A 137 7.81 -10.44 -1.33
C ALA A 137 9.04 -10.41 -0.40
N LEU A 138 9.83 -11.49 -0.39
CA LEU A 138 11.04 -11.65 0.43
C LEU A 138 12.29 -10.98 -0.13
N ASP A 139 12.27 -10.56 -1.40
CA ASP A 139 13.44 -9.94 -2.04
C ASP A 139 13.81 -8.62 -1.35
N PRO A 140 14.99 -8.52 -0.70
CA PRO A 140 15.40 -7.34 0.05
C PRO A 140 15.94 -6.21 -0.84
N HIS A 141 15.84 -6.33 -2.16
CA HIS A 141 16.31 -5.32 -3.11
C HIS A 141 15.17 -4.49 -3.69
N SER A 142 15.57 -3.34 -4.21
CA SER A 142 14.73 -2.43 -4.97
C SER A 142 15.34 -2.21 -6.35
N TYR A 143 14.50 -2.23 -7.39
CA TYR A 143 14.90 -2.17 -8.79
C TYR A 143 14.46 -0.85 -9.43
N ASP A 144 13.40 -0.22 -8.91
CA ASP A 144 13.00 1.11 -9.36
C ASP A 144 14.09 2.15 -9.02
N PRO A 145 14.64 2.86 -10.02
CA PRO A 145 15.67 3.88 -9.79
C PRO A 145 15.29 4.97 -8.78
N LYS A 146 13.99 5.21 -8.54
CA LYS A 146 13.53 6.19 -7.54
C LYS A 146 14.02 5.86 -6.12
N PHE A 147 14.30 4.60 -5.83
CA PHE A 147 14.78 4.15 -4.52
C PHE A 147 16.29 4.24 -4.34
N GLN A 148 17.06 4.60 -5.38
CA GLN A 148 18.51 4.81 -5.29
C GLN A 148 19.27 3.61 -4.66
N GLY A 149 18.81 2.39 -4.95
CA GLY A 149 19.36 1.15 -4.39
C GLY A 149 19.03 0.88 -2.93
N THR A 150 18.18 1.71 -2.30
CA THR A 150 17.68 1.44 -0.95
C THR A 150 16.61 0.37 -1.03
N GLY A 151 16.85 -0.79 -0.43
CA GLY A 151 15.88 -1.88 -0.38
C GLY A 151 14.76 -1.69 0.65
N PRO A 152 13.70 -2.50 0.58
CA PRO A 152 12.66 -2.60 1.61
C PRO A 152 13.22 -3.08 2.96
N GLN A 153 12.41 -2.94 4.00
CA GLN A 153 12.56 -3.69 5.25
C GLN A 153 11.49 -4.80 5.30
N ILE A 154 11.93 -6.01 5.65
CA ILE A 154 11.11 -7.23 5.57
C ILE A 154 11.19 -7.95 6.92
N GLU A 155 10.03 -8.11 7.52
CA GLU A 155 9.83 -8.81 8.78
C GLU A 155 8.86 -9.97 8.53
N VAL A 156 9.07 -11.12 9.17
CA VAL A 156 8.34 -12.36 8.89
C VAL A 156 7.92 -13.08 10.16
N ALA A 157 6.92 -13.95 10.06
CA ALA A 157 6.52 -14.87 11.10
C ALA A 157 6.06 -16.19 10.48
N LYS A 158 6.45 -17.33 11.06
CA LYS A 158 6.00 -18.65 10.64
C LYS A 158 4.63 -18.96 11.23
N ILE A 159 3.74 -19.48 10.41
CA ILE A 159 2.42 -19.98 10.77
C ILE A 159 2.30 -21.46 10.38
N ARG A 160 1.25 -22.14 10.84
CA ARG A 160 0.92 -23.46 10.30
C ARG A 160 0.39 -23.29 8.88
N THR A 161 0.73 -24.26 8.05
CA THR A 161 0.18 -24.35 6.69
C THR A 161 -1.32 -24.63 6.75
N VAL A 162 -2.04 -24.13 5.75
CA VAL A 162 -3.46 -24.41 5.51
C VAL A 162 -3.58 -24.84 4.03
N PRO A 163 -3.30 -26.12 3.73
CA PRO A 163 -3.19 -26.60 2.36
C PRO A 163 -4.46 -26.34 1.54
N GLY A 164 -4.29 -25.91 0.29
CA GLY A 164 -5.38 -25.59 -0.62
C GLY A 164 -5.82 -24.13 -0.59
N GLN A 165 -5.34 -23.33 0.37
CA GLN A 165 -5.67 -21.92 0.50
C GLN A 165 -4.70 -20.99 -0.25
N GLY A 166 -3.60 -21.51 -0.77
CA GLY A 166 -2.70 -20.74 -1.62
C GLY A 166 -2.04 -19.58 -0.89
N LEU A 167 -1.99 -18.42 -1.55
CA LEU A 167 -1.32 -17.22 -1.06
C LEU A 167 -2.30 -16.04 -1.02
N VAL A 168 -2.32 -15.31 0.09
CA VAL A 168 -3.00 -14.01 0.16
C VAL A 168 -1.99 -12.89 0.02
N ARG A 169 -2.23 -11.98 -0.91
CA ARG A 169 -1.42 -10.78 -1.14
C ARG A 169 -2.21 -9.55 -0.76
N VAL A 170 -1.65 -8.75 0.12
CA VAL A 170 -2.20 -7.48 0.60
C VAL A 170 -1.25 -6.37 0.20
N SER A 171 -1.78 -5.36 -0.47
CA SER A 171 -1.04 -4.15 -0.82
C SER A 171 -1.72 -2.94 -0.18
N GLN A 172 -0.91 -2.08 0.40
CA GLN A 172 -1.31 -0.73 0.81
C GLN A 172 -0.54 0.27 -0.05
N TRP A 173 -1.24 1.03 -0.88
CA TRP A 173 -0.64 1.88 -1.90
C TRP A 173 -1.26 3.27 -1.93
N ILE A 174 -0.45 4.23 -2.34
CA ILE A 174 -0.85 5.62 -2.52
C ILE A 174 -1.22 5.82 -3.99
N GLU A 175 -2.51 6.06 -4.25
CA GLU A 175 -3.00 6.28 -5.63
C GLU A 175 -2.40 7.52 -6.28
N GLN A 176 -2.06 8.53 -5.49
CA GLN A 176 -1.50 9.80 -5.96
C GLN A 176 -0.04 9.66 -6.40
N ARG A 177 0.40 10.58 -7.27
CA ARG A 177 1.82 10.73 -7.65
C ARG A 177 2.70 11.08 -6.45
N ASP A 178 2.20 11.94 -5.58
CA ASP A 178 2.89 12.44 -4.40
C ASP A 178 1.89 12.86 -3.33
N VAL A 179 2.35 12.91 -2.08
CA VAL A 179 1.53 13.21 -0.91
C VAL A 179 2.27 14.07 0.10
N THR A 180 1.53 14.70 1.00
CA THR A 180 2.09 15.54 2.06
C THR A 180 2.92 14.66 3.00
N SER A 181 4.16 15.09 3.22
CA SER A 181 5.12 14.43 4.10
C SER A 181 5.30 15.23 5.39
N PHE A 182 6.23 14.81 6.23
CA PHE A 182 6.67 15.58 7.38
C PHE A 182 8.03 16.24 7.12
N PRO A 183 8.20 17.53 7.43
CA PRO A 183 7.18 18.50 7.82
C PRO A 183 6.19 18.81 6.67
N PHE A 184 5.00 19.33 6.97
CA PHE A 184 3.85 19.40 6.04
C PHE A 184 4.07 20.15 4.71
N TRP A 185 5.13 20.95 4.60
CA TRP A 185 5.52 21.60 3.33
C TRP A 185 6.40 20.73 2.44
N ARG A 186 6.78 19.53 2.89
CA ARG A 186 7.48 18.52 2.09
C ARG A 186 6.48 17.53 1.49
N ARG A 187 6.94 16.87 0.44
CA ARG A 187 6.16 15.88 -0.30
C ARG A 187 6.93 14.57 -0.36
N ASP A 188 6.22 13.45 -0.29
CA ASP A 188 6.75 12.13 -0.56
C ASP A 188 6.09 11.61 -1.84
N LEU A 189 6.86 10.90 -2.67
CA LEU A 189 6.30 10.21 -3.84
C LEU A 189 5.34 9.10 -3.40
N GLY A 190 4.17 9.05 -4.03
CA GLY A 190 3.21 7.97 -3.92
C GLY A 190 3.55 6.80 -4.85
N ASN A 191 2.57 5.93 -5.11
CA ASN A 191 2.71 4.83 -6.08
C ASN A 191 2.21 5.22 -7.46
N ASN A 192 1.36 6.25 -7.57
CA ASN A 192 0.80 6.74 -8.83
C ASN A 192 0.10 5.63 -9.64
N ARG A 193 -0.73 4.83 -8.96
CA ARG A 193 -1.42 3.70 -9.58
C ARG A 193 -2.81 3.47 -9.02
N VAL A 194 -3.60 2.70 -9.76
CA VAL A 194 -4.87 2.15 -9.31
C VAL A 194 -4.67 0.74 -8.74
N ALA A 195 -5.76 0.14 -8.26
CA ALA A 195 -5.75 -1.27 -7.85
C ALA A 195 -5.31 -2.18 -9.00
N ASN A 196 -4.47 -3.17 -8.71
CA ASN A 196 -3.89 -4.08 -9.68
C ASN A 196 -3.73 -5.48 -9.07
N ALA A 197 -4.48 -6.46 -9.59
CA ALA A 197 -4.40 -7.86 -9.15
C ALA A 197 -3.00 -8.48 -9.31
N HIS A 198 -2.15 -7.91 -10.17
CA HIS A 198 -0.79 -8.36 -10.44
C HIS A 198 0.25 -7.31 -10.00
N PHE A 199 -0.04 -6.57 -8.92
CA PHE A 199 0.90 -5.58 -8.41
C PHE A 199 2.25 -6.24 -8.06
N ASP A 200 3.32 -5.50 -8.33
CA ASP A 200 4.66 -5.84 -7.87
C ASP A 200 4.80 -5.50 -6.38
N PRO A 201 5.43 -6.33 -5.54
CA PRO A 201 5.71 -5.97 -4.14
C PRO A 201 6.39 -4.61 -3.98
N GLU A 202 7.25 -4.20 -4.93
CA GLU A 202 7.94 -2.91 -4.96
C GLU A 202 6.99 -1.74 -5.26
N ASP A 203 5.86 -1.99 -5.92
CA ASP A 203 4.85 -0.99 -6.24
C ASP A 203 3.77 -0.86 -5.15
N THR A 204 4.21 -0.89 -3.89
CA THR A 204 3.38 -0.69 -2.69
C THR A 204 4.11 0.22 -1.70
N LYS A 205 3.43 0.71 -0.66
CA LYS A 205 4.11 1.28 0.52
C LYS A 205 4.36 0.22 1.57
N VAL A 206 3.32 -0.56 1.85
CA VAL A 206 3.36 -1.70 2.76
C VAL A 206 2.70 -2.86 2.04
N ALA A 207 3.33 -4.03 2.10
CA ALA A 207 2.73 -5.26 1.63
C ALA A 207 2.70 -6.31 2.72
N THR A 208 1.65 -7.13 2.73
CA THR A 208 1.55 -8.31 3.59
C THR A 208 1.23 -9.53 2.76
N TYR A 209 2.01 -10.59 2.90
CA TYR A 209 1.78 -11.85 2.20
C TYR A 209 1.49 -12.92 3.25
N ILE A 210 0.43 -13.71 3.06
CA ILE A 210 0.08 -14.85 3.91
C ILE A 210 0.14 -16.09 3.03
N ASP A 211 1.28 -16.79 3.10
CA ASP A 211 1.54 -18.01 2.36
C ASP A 211 1.03 -19.19 3.19
N TYR A 212 -0.20 -19.63 2.91
CA TYR A 212 -0.79 -20.78 3.58
C TYR A 212 -0.18 -22.10 3.12
N GLU A 213 0.43 -22.17 1.93
CA GLU A 213 1.07 -23.38 1.43
C GLU A 213 2.42 -23.62 2.11
N ASN A 214 3.20 -22.55 2.32
CA ASN A 214 4.53 -22.64 2.93
C ASN A 214 4.57 -22.27 4.42
N GLY A 215 3.48 -21.71 4.97
CA GLY A 215 3.36 -21.42 6.40
C GLY A 215 4.15 -20.17 6.81
N LEU A 216 4.03 -19.09 6.05
CA LEU A 216 4.77 -17.84 6.31
C LEU A 216 3.86 -16.62 6.17
N VAL A 217 4.03 -15.65 7.06
CA VAL A 217 3.52 -14.30 6.89
C VAL A 217 4.70 -13.36 6.69
N VAL A 218 4.66 -12.55 5.63
CA VAL A 218 5.65 -11.52 5.32
C VAL A 218 5.02 -10.15 5.51
N LEU A 219 5.70 -9.26 6.23
CA LEU A 219 5.38 -7.85 6.35
C LEU A 219 6.54 -7.04 5.75
N ARG A 220 6.26 -6.36 4.65
CA ARG A 220 7.24 -5.61 3.86
C ARG A 220 6.90 -4.13 3.88
N GLN A 221 7.87 -3.28 4.20
CA GLN A 221 7.78 -1.83 4.02
C GLN A 221 8.79 -1.38 2.97
N ASN A 222 8.30 -0.79 1.87
CA ASN A 222 9.15 -0.21 0.85
C ASN A 222 9.65 1.19 1.28
N PRO A 223 10.74 1.68 0.67
CA PRO A 223 11.25 3.00 1.01
C PRO A 223 10.27 4.14 0.73
N SER A 224 10.28 5.15 1.60
CA SER A 224 9.73 6.48 1.29
C SER A 224 10.75 7.28 0.49
N VAL A 225 10.27 8.07 -0.45
CA VAL A 225 11.10 8.95 -1.29
C VAL A 225 10.54 10.37 -1.17
N GLU A 226 11.31 11.29 -0.57
CA GLU A 226 10.97 12.71 -0.59
C GLU A 226 11.03 13.23 -2.03
N GLU A 227 10.14 14.13 -2.39
CA GLU A 227 10.17 14.82 -3.67
C GLU A 227 11.17 15.98 -3.64
N THR A 228 11.89 16.20 -4.74
CA THR A 228 12.73 17.39 -4.92
C THR A 228 11.89 18.60 -5.32
N SER A 229 12.49 19.80 -5.27
CA SER A 229 11.84 21.03 -5.75
C SER A 229 11.46 21.01 -7.24
N THR A 230 11.96 20.04 -8.01
CA THR A 230 11.65 19.87 -9.44
C THR A 230 10.65 18.74 -9.69
N GLY A 231 10.07 18.16 -8.63
CA GLY A 231 9.11 17.07 -8.72
C GLY A 231 9.71 15.68 -8.94
N GLY A 232 11.03 15.53 -8.75
CA GLY A 232 11.76 14.28 -8.97
C GLY A 232 12.04 13.51 -7.68
N PRO A 233 12.57 12.28 -7.76
CA PRO A 233 12.97 11.50 -6.60
C PRO A 233 14.14 12.18 -5.86
N GLY A 234 13.95 12.44 -4.57
CA GLY A 234 14.89 13.08 -3.68
C GLY A 234 15.49 12.11 -2.69
N ARG A 235 15.44 12.43 -1.39
CA ARG A 235 16.03 11.58 -0.36
C ARG A 235 15.20 10.32 -0.18
N VAL A 236 15.89 9.20 0.01
CA VAL A 236 15.26 7.89 0.25
C VAL A 236 15.54 7.44 1.67
N LYS A 237 14.51 6.93 2.35
CA LYS A 237 14.63 6.28 3.65
C LYS A 237 13.64 5.14 3.75
N VAL A 238 13.97 4.14 4.54
CA VAL A 238 13.07 3.02 4.86
C VAL A 238 12.95 2.88 6.38
N GLY A 239 11.73 2.62 6.85
CA GLY A 239 11.45 2.29 8.24
C GLY A 239 11.31 0.78 8.41
N THR A 240 11.50 0.28 9.63
CA THR A 240 11.22 -1.12 9.95
C THR A 240 9.75 -1.24 10.36
N PRO A 241 8.94 -2.01 9.62
CA PRO A 241 7.56 -2.23 10.01
C PRO A 241 7.50 -3.09 11.27
N LYS A 242 6.46 -2.91 12.07
CA LYS A 242 6.25 -3.65 13.31
C LYS A 242 4.88 -4.30 13.29
N GLY A 243 4.71 -5.33 14.09
CA GLY A 243 3.43 -6.01 14.18
C GLY A 243 3.51 -7.36 14.85
N SER A 244 2.39 -8.05 14.82
CA SER A 244 2.29 -9.39 15.38
C SER A 244 1.28 -10.25 14.66
N VAL A 245 1.53 -11.56 14.68
CA VAL A 245 0.69 -12.59 14.08
C VAL A 245 0.15 -13.53 15.16
N THR A 246 -1.13 -13.88 15.04
CA THR A 246 -1.76 -14.95 15.82
C THR A 246 -2.53 -15.84 14.86
N GLN A 247 -2.53 -17.16 15.08
CA GLN A 247 -3.24 -18.10 14.22
C GLN A 247 -4.15 -19.05 15.03
N LEU A 248 -5.39 -19.21 14.57
CA LEU A 248 -6.36 -20.15 15.13
C LEU A 248 -6.18 -21.58 14.60
N PRO A 249 -6.78 -22.59 15.27
CA PRO A 249 -6.82 -23.98 14.78
C PRO A 249 -7.46 -24.16 13.40
N ASP A 250 -8.42 -23.31 13.03
CA ASP A 250 -9.09 -23.36 11.72
C ASP A 250 -8.27 -22.73 10.58
N GLY A 251 -7.05 -22.24 10.89
CA GLY A 251 -6.17 -21.60 9.93
C GLY A 251 -6.31 -20.08 9.86
N SER A 252 -7.32 -19.48 10.51
CA SER A 252 -7.50 -18.03 10.52
C SER A 252 -6.29 -17.32 11.11
N VAL A 253 -5.85 -16.24 10.46
CA VAL A 253 -4.69 -15.46 10.87
C VAL A 253 -5.12 -14.04 11.23
N ARG A 254 -4.77 -13.57 12.43
CA ARG A 254 -4.88 -12.16 12.84
C ARG A 254 -3.52 -11.51 12.75
N ILE A 255 -3.45 -10.38 12.05
CA ILE A 255 -2.25 -9.59 11.83
C ILE A 255 -2.49 -8.17 12.32
N LYS A 256 -1.69 -7.76 13.30
CA LYS A 256 -1.52 -6.35 13.66
C LYS A 256 -0.28 -5.84 12.93
N TYR A 257 -0.38 -4.68 12.28
CA TYR A 257 0.75 -4.06 11.60
C TYR A 257 0.80 -2.56 11.89
N ASP A 258 2.00 -2.01 11.87
CA ASP A 258 2.31 -0.59 11.94
C ASP A 258 3.55 -0.30 11.09
N ALA A 259 3.41 0.63 10.14
CA ALA A 259 4.48 1.11 9.29
C ALA A 259 4.47 2.64 9.24
N GLY A 260 5.46 3.26 9.86
CA GLY A 260 5.61 4.71 9.91
C GLY A 260 6.44 5.27 8.75
N ASN A 261 6.16 6.51 8.36
CA ASN A 261 7.02 7.25 7.45
C ASN A 261 8.39 7.55 8.12
N PRO A 262 9.53 7.07 7.59
CA PRO A 262 10.84 7.28 8.19
C PRO A 262 11.37 8.74 8.12
N PHE A 263 10.65 9.63 7.43
CA PHE A 263 10.88 11.07 7.50
C PHE A 263 10.11 11.76 8.63
N ALA A 264 9.06 11.13 9.16
CA ALA A 264 8.30 11.65 10.28
C ALA A 264 9.08 11.51 11.61
N PRO A 265 8.85 12.39 12.60
CA PRO A 265 9.49 12.31 13.90
C PRO A 265 9.04 11.06 14.64
N GLY A 266 9.92 10.43 15.42
CA GLY A 266 9.57 9.20 16.17
C GLY A 266 8.35 9.35 17.09
N ILE A 267 8.05 10.55 17.58
CA ILE A 267 6.86 10.84 18.40
C ILE A 267 5.53 10.57 17.67
N THR A 268 5.51 10.56 16.34
CA THR A 268 4.29 10.26 15.57
C THR A 268 4.00 8.76 15.49
N ALA A 269 4.99 7.92 15.79
CA ALA A 269 4.88 6.47 15.86
C ALA A 269 5.01 5.93 17.30
N ASP A 270 5.03 6.83 18.30
CA ASP A 270 5.10 6.45 19.70
C ASP A 270 3.67 6.34 20.27
N PRO A 271 3.19 5.12 20.59
CA PRO A 271 1.86 4.94 21.18
C PRO A 271 1.75 5.61 22.56
N THR A 272 2.88 5.73 23.28
CA THR A 272 2.95 6.41 24.59
C THR A 272 3.21 7.93 24.47
N GLY A 273 3.27 8.43 23.23
CA GLY A 273 3.56 9.81 22.90
C GLY A 273 2.39 10.77 23.14
N PRO A 274 2.57 12.06 22.78
CA PRO A 274 1.58 13.12 23.05
C PRO A 274 0.25 12.94 22.28
N PHE A 275 0.18 12.00 21.33
CA PHE A 275 -1.01 11.69 20.55
C PHE A 275 -1.88 10.58 21.16
N ALA A 276 -1.58 10.12 22.39
CA ALA A 276 -2.45 9.26 23.21
C ALA A 276 -3.04 8.07 22.44
N ASP A 277 -2.18 7.15 22.00
CA ASP A 277 -2.52 5.95 21.20
C ASP A 277 -2.96 6.19 19.74
N HIS A 278 -3.06 7.45 19.27
CA HIS A 278 -3.31 7.76 17.85
C HIS A 278 -2.01 7.98 17.08
N THR A 279 -1.32 6.89 16.74
CA THR A 279 -0.13 6.95 15.88
C THR A 279 -0.49 7.44 14.48
N ILE A 280 0.36 8.28 13.91
CA ILE A 280 0.25 8.79 12.53
C ILE A 280 1.11 7.88 11.65
N THR A 281 0.67 6.64 11.52
CA THR A 281 1.36 5.57 10.78
C THR A 281 0.34 4.82 9.92
N VAL A 282 0.80 4.01 8.98
CA VAL A 282 -0.08 3.08 8.25
C VAL A 282 -0.22 1.84 9.12
N ASN A 283 -1.37 1.67 9.78
CA ASN A 283 -1.56 0.63 10.78
C ASN A 283 -2.96 0.00 10.74
N GLY A 284 -3.09 -1.16 11.37
CA GLY A 284 -4.35 -1.87 11.46
C GLY A 284 -4.26 -3.21 12.17
N ASP A 285 -5.43 -3.80 12.38
CA ASP A 285 -5.64 -5.13 12.97
C ASP A 285 -6.63 -5.88 12.08
N LEU A 286 -6.12 -6.85 11.33
CA LEU A 286 -6.87 -7.57 10.30
C LEU A 286 -6.91 -9.06 10.59
N VAL A 287 -8.05 -9.67 10.31
CA VAL A 287 -8.29 -11.10 10.38
C VAL A 287 -8.57 -11.64 8.98
N PHE A 288 -7.81 -12.67 8.62
CA PHE A 288 -7.90 -13.40 7.38
C PHE A 288 -8.45 -14.80 7.71
N THR A 289 -9.69 -15.05 7.34
CA THR A 289 -10.36 -16.33 7.58
C THR A 289 -10.36 -17.14 6.28
N PRO A 290 -9.55 -18.21 6.16
CA PRO A 290 -9.56 -19.06 4.98
C PRO A 290 -10.91 -19.78 4.84
N GLY A 291 -11.31 -20.08 3.60
CA GLY A 291 -12.62 -20.65 3.30
C GLY A 291 -12.68 -21.31 1.92
N PRO A 292 -13.75 -22.08 1.64
CA PRO A 292 -13.93 -22.74 0.35
C PRO A 292 -14.17 -21.74 -0.80
N ASP A 293 -14.75 -20.59 -0.51
CA ASP A 293 -15.05 -19.52 -1.48
C ASP A 293 -13.93 -18.47 -1.58
N GLY A 294 -12.80 -18.73 -0.92
CA GLY A 294 -11.69 -17.81 -0.75
C GLY A 294 -11.61 -17.20 0.64
N VAL A 295 -10.57 -16.40 0.86
CA VAL A 295 -10.28 -15.74 2.13
C VAL A 295 -11.26 -14.60 2.38
N GLN A 296 -11.83 -14.58 3.57
CA GLN A 296 -12.58 -13.43 4.06
C GLN A 296 -11.65 -12.52 4.85
N VAL A 297 -11.65 -11.22 4.51
CA VAL A 297 -10.87 -10.19 5.20
C VAL A 297 -11.80 -9.34 6.06
N ASN A 298 -11.50 -9.23 7.35
CA ASN A 298 -12.23 -8.38 8.28
C ASN A 298 -11.26 -7.65 9.20
N GLY A 299 -11.69 -6.55 9.82
CA GLY A 299 -10.92 -5.92 10.88
C GLY A 299 -11.05 -4.41 10.84
N THR A 300 -10.03 -3.72 11.36
CA THR A 300 -9.97 -2.26 11.46
C THR A 300 -8.63 -1.80 10.92
N ARG A 301 -8.62 -0.76 10.09
CA ARG A 301 -7.40 -0.18 9.51
C ARG A 301 -7.46 1.34 9.47
N THR A 302 -6.31 1.99 9.29
CA THR A 302 -6.26 3.43 9.06
C THR A 302 -7.03 3.84 7.81
N ASP A 303 -7.60 5.06 7.83
CA ASP A 303 -8.34 5.65 6.70
C ASP A 303 -7.47 5.95 5.47
N TYR A 304 -6.15 5.75 5.59
CA TYR A 304 -5.15 5.96 4.55
C TYR A 304 -3.99 4.96 4.71
N PRO A 305 -3.39 4.45 3.61
CA PRO A 305 -3.68 4.71 2.20
C PRO A 305 -4.78 3.76 1.66
N SER A 306 -4.88 3.53 0.34
CA SER A 306 -5.77 2.50 -0.22
C SER A 306 -5.23 1.10 0.09
N MET A 307 -6.09 0.09 0.16
CA MET A 307 -5.72 -1.31 0.39
C MET A 307 -6.46 -2.27 -0.56
N GLU A 308 -5.74 -3.27 -1.07
CA GLU A 308 -6.23 -4.28 -1.99
C GLU A 308 -5.76 -5.65 -1.48
N VAL A 309 -6.64 -6.63 -1.57
CA VAL A 309 -6.37 -8.00 -1.14
C VAL A 309 -6.80 -8.96 -2.22
N TYR A 310 -5.85 -9.78 -2.65
CA TYR A 310 -6.05 -10.85 -3.61
C TYR A 310 -5.62 -12.18 -2.99
N GLN A 311 -6.23 -13.28 -3.44
CA GLN A 311 -5.83 -14.63 -3.09
C GLN A 311 -5.52 -15.42 -4.35
N ASP A 312 -4.28 -15.90 -4.48
CA ASP A 312 -3.86 -16.79 -5.53
C ASP A 312 -4.04 -18.23 -5.05
N LEU A 313 -4.94 -18.96 -5.70
CA LEU A 313 -5.25 -20.34 -5.37
C LEU A 313 -4.26 -21.31 -6.06
N PRO A 314 -4.05 -22.52 -5.51
CA PRO A 314 -3.14 -23.51 -6.10
C PRO A 314 -3.50 -23.94 -7.52
N ASN A 315 -4.74 -23.73 -7.96
CA ASN A 315 -5.18 -24.00 -9.34
C ASN A 315 -4.76 -22.91 -10.35
N GLY A 316 -4.04 -21.86 -9.90
CA GLY A 316 -3.58 -20.75 -10.71
C GLY A 316 -4.59 -19.61 -10.91
N SER A 317 -5.77 -19.69 -10.27
CA SER A 317 -6.74 -18.59 -10.29
C SER A 317 -6.48 -17.57 -9.18
N THR A 318 -6.76 -16.30 -9.45
CA THR A 318 -6.68 -15.21 -8.47
C THR A 318 -8.07 -14.71 -8.15
N LEU A 319 -8.41 -14.66 -6.85
CA LEU A 319 -9.65 -14.08 -6.34
C LEU A 319 -9.39 -12.69 -5.79
N THR A 320 -10.30 -11.75 -6.03
CA THR A 320 -10.31 -10.46 -5.34
C THR A 320 -11.07 -10.61 -4.04
N ALA A 321 -10.39 -10.47 -2.91
CA ALA A 321 -11.01 -10.56 -1.58
C ALA A 321 -11.51 -9.21 -1.09
N LEU A 322 -10.77 -8.12 -1.36
CA LEU A 322 -11.13 -6.77 -0.93
C LEU A 322 -10.44 -5.71 -1.79
N ILE A 323 -11.13 -4.63 -2.10
CA ILE A 323 -10.54 -3.34 -2.53
C ILE A 323 -11.18 -2.27 -1.65
N ASP A 324 -10.36 -1.53 -0.94
CA ASP A 324 -10.74 -0.51 0.02
C ASP A 324 -9.95 0.78 -0.28
N HIS A 325 -10.63 1.79 -0.80
CA HIS A 325 -9.97 3.04 -1.19
C HIS A 325 -9.67 3.90 0.04
N ALA A 326 -8.57 4.64 -0.03
CA ALA A 326 -8.29 5.69 0.94
C ALA A 326 -9.50 6.65 1.06
N LYS A 327 -9.80 7.08 2.27
CA LYS A 327 -10.89 8.03 2.55
C LYS A 327 -10.75 9.34 1.77
N SER A 328 -9.51 9.71 1.43
CA SER A 328 -9.22 10.83 0.55
C SER A 328 -8.23 10.41 -0.53
N GLY A 329 -8.65 10.57 -1.78
CA GLY A 329 -7.78 10.48 -2.97
C GLY A 329 -6.96 11.76 -3.22
N ARG A 330 -6.88 12.68 -2.24
CA ARG A 330 -6.13 13.93 -2.37
C ARG A 330 -4.71 13.78 -1.87
N SER A 331 -3.83 14.61 -2.42
CA SER A 331 -2.43 14.76 -2.07
C SER A 331 -2.15 15.11 -0.59
N TRP A 332 -3.11 15.66 0.14
CA TRP A 332 -2.98 15.89 1.59
C TRP A 332 -3.53 14.75 2.45
N GLY A 333 -4.06 13.69 1.81
CA GLY A 333 -4.71 12.54 2.45
C GLY A 333 -4.01 12.02 3.72
N PRO A 334 -2.68 11.77 3.71
CA PRO A 334 -1.99 11.31 4.91
C PRO A 334 -2.13 12.23 6.13
N ALA A 335 -2.08 13.55 5.93
CA ALA A 335 -2.06 14.53 7.03
C ALA A 335 -3.36 14.55 7.84
N LEU A 336 -4.48 14.14 7.23
CA LEU A 336 -5.82 14.19 7.85
C LEU A 336 -6.41 12.80 8.14
N ASN A 337 -5.89 11.73 7.54
CA ASN A 337 -6.53 10.41 7.57
C ASN A 337 -5.66 9.31 8.19
N LEU A 338 -4.41 9.59 8.61
CA LEU A 338 -3.59 8.58 9.29
C LEU A 338 -3.97 8.36 10.76
N SER A 339 -4.63 9.32 11.41
CA SER A 339 -5.11 9.16 12.80
C SER A 339 -6.51 8.56 12.90
N GLY A 340 -7.22 8.46 11.76
CA GLY A 340 -8.56 7.90 11.67
C GLY A 340 -8.53 6.45 11.23
N HIS A 341 -9.55 5.68 11.64
CA HIS A 341 -9.70 4.28 11.33
C HIS A 341 -11.13 3.95 10.96
N HIS A 342 -11.31 2.91 10.15
CA HIS A 342 -12.61 2.33 9.84
C HIS A 342 -12.55 0.81 9.80
N ASP A 343 -13.71 0.19 9.94
CA ASP A 343 -13.88 -1.25 9.84
C ASP A 343 -14.01 -1.68 8.37
N ILE A 344 -13.36 -2.80 8.04
CA ILE A 344 -13.45 -3.46 6.74
C ILE A 344 -14.04 -4.86 6.87
N GLY A 345 -14.64 -5.34 5.79
CA GLY A 345 -15.32 -6.62 5.75
C GLY A 345 -16.64 -6.62 6.54
N PRO A 346 -17.49 -7.64 6.35
CA PRO A 346 -18.83 -7.67 6.95
C PRO A 346 -18.83 -7.83 8.47
N LEU A 347 -17.73 -8.31 9.06
CA LEU A 347 -17.61 -8.45 10.52
C LEU A 347 -16.86 -7.28 11.17
N GLY A 348 -16.06 -6.51 10.43
CA GLY A 348 -15.22 -5.45 11.00
C GLY A 348 -14.40 -5.97 12.19
N GLY A 349 -14.29 -5.15 13.24
CA GLY A 349 -13.60 -5.52 14.48
C GLY A 349 -14.22 -6.71 15.25
N LYS A 350 -15.45 -7.14 14.93
CA LYS A 350 -16.04 -8.33 15.59
C LYS A 350 -15.30 -9.63 15.25
N ALA A 351 -14.53 -9.64 14.16
CA ALA A 351 -13.70 -10.77 13.79
C ALA A 351 -12.55 -11.04 14.78
N PHE A 352 -12.25 -10.12 15.69
CA PHE A 352 -11.19 -10.30 16.70
C PHE A 352 -11.60 -11.26 17.82
N ALA A 353 -12.91 -11.37 18.11
CA ALA A 353 -13.40 -12.09 19.28
C ALA A 353 -12.87 -13.53 19.42
N PRO A 354 -12.76 -14.36 18.37
CA PRO A 354 -12.19 -15.70 18.48
C PRO A 354 -10.72 -15.71 18.95
N PHE A 355 -9.95 -14.67 18.66
CA PHE A 355 -8.54 -14.55 19.07
C PHE A 355 -8.39 -14.08 20.52
N ASP A 356 -9.46 -13.57 21.13
CA ASP A 356 -9.46 -13.05 22.49
C ASP A 356 -9.85 -14.14 23.52
N THR A 357 -9.80 -15.43 23.13
CA THR A 357 -10.25 -16.60 23.92
C THR A 357 -9.12 -17.53 24.41
N GLY A 358 -7.94 -16.99 24.68
CA GLY A 358 -6.79 -17.72 25.21
C GLY A 358 -6.93 -18.18 26.68
N ALA A 359 -5.80 -18.29 27.39
CA ALA A 359 -5.75 -18.87 28.74
C ALA A 359 -6.54 -18.04 29.77
N TRP A 360 -6.97 -18.64 30.87
CA TRP A 360 -7.58 -17.91 31.98
C TRP A 360 -6.54 -17.04 32.69
N ASN A 361 -6.82 -15.75 32.89
CA ASN A 361 -6.01 -14.87 33.73
C ASN A 361 -6.50 -14.96 35.19
N PRO A 362 -5.79 -15.67 36.09
CA PRO A 362 -6.27 -15.90 37.45
C PRO A 362 -6.24 -14.63 38.33
N THR A 363 -5.47 -13.60 37.94
CA THR A 363 -5.38 -12.34 38.68
C THR A 363 -6.65 -11.49 38.52
N TYR A 364 -7.26 -11.54 37.33
CA TYR A 364 -8.41 -10.72 36.97
C TYR A 364 -9.68 -11.53 36.71
N ASP A 365 -9.61 -12.86 36.78
CA ASP A 365 -10.71 -13.80 36.57
C ASP A 365 -11.42 -13.63 35.21
N VAL A 366 -10.62 -13.42 34.16
CA VAL A 366 -11.11 -13.24 32.77
C VAL A 366 -10.27 -14.05 31.79
N PRO A 367 -10.84 -14.47 30.63
CA PRO A 367 -10.04 -14.99 29.52
C PRO A 367 -9.00 -13.97 29.07
N SER A 368 -7.77 -14.40 28.84
CA SER A 368 -6.72 -13.62 28.18
C SER A 368 -6.73 -13.90 26.69
N GLY A 369 -6.34 -12.95 25.84
CA GLY A 369 -6.20 -13.22 24.40
C GLY A 369 -5.11 -14.25 24.11
N LEU A 370 -5.17 -14.84 22.92
CA LEU A 370 -4.11 -15.72 22.44
C LEU A 370 -2.77 -14.97 22.37
N PRO A 371 -1.66 -15.59 22.77
CA PRO A 371 -0.36 -14.92 22.79
C PRO A 371 0.07 -14.56 21.36
N PRO A 372 0.25 -13.27 21.04
CA PRO A 372 0.68 -12.86 19.71
C PRO A 372 2.18 -13.12 19.53
N THR A 373 2.58 -13.52 18.33
CA THR A 373 3.99 -13.65 17.94
C THR A 373 4.41 -12.39 17.20
N GLN A 374 5.40 -11.66 17.73
CA GLN A 374 5.94 -10.50 17.04
C GLN A 374 6.60 -10.94 15.74
N PHE A 375 6.50 -10.11 14.70
CA PHE A 375 7.34 -10.31 13.52
C PHE A 375 8.83 -10.20 13.89
N GLY A 376 9.68 -10.87 13.12
CA GLY A 376 11.13 -10.79 13.26
C GLY A 376 11.86 -10.94 11.92
N PRO A 377 13.19 -10.77 11.91
CA PRO A 377 13.94 -10.69 10.66
C PRO A 377 13.86 -12.01 9.88
N ALA A 378 13.86 -11.91 8.55
CA ALA A 378 13.83 -13.06 7.63
C ALA A 378 14.95 -14.10 7.87
N SER A 379 16.08 -13.68 8.46
CA SER A 379 17.19 -14.56 8.82
C SER A 379 16.92 -15.46 10.03
N ASN A 380 15.94 -15.10 10.88
CA ASN A 380 15.55 -15.87 12.05
C ASN A 380 14.04 -15.69 12.34
N PRO A 381 13.17 -16.25 11.48
CA PRO A 381 11.74 -16.05 11.57
C PRO A 381 11.17 -16.64 12.88
N PRO A 382 10.48 -15.84 13.71
CA PRO A 382 9.75 -16.35 14.87
C PRO A 382 8.57 -17.23 14.42
N SER A 383 8.14 -18.17 15.26
CA SER A 383 7.03 -19.09 14.96
C SER A 383 5.85 -18.85 15.88
N VAL A 384 4.64 -18.81 15.30
CA VAL A 384 3.40 -18.75 16.08
C VAL A 384 3.27 -20.04 16.90
N PHE A 385 3.33 -19.90 18.22
CA PHE A 385 3.12 -21.02 19.15
C PHE A 385 1.66 -21.45 19.10
N ALA A 386 1.42 -22.72 18.77
CA ALA A 386 0.09 -23.30 18.90
C ALA A 386 -0.31 -23.37 20.38
N LEU A 387 -1.57 -23.08 20.69
CA LEU A 387 -2.19 -23.60 21.90
C LEU A 387 -2.01 -25.13 21.93
N PRO A 388 -1.77 -25.74 23.10
CA PRO A 388 -1.88 -27.18 23.23
C PRO A 388 -3.25 -27.60 22.71
N VAL A 389 -3.30 -28.62 21.84
CA VAL A 389 -4.54 -29.35 21.58
C VAL A 389 -5.02 -29.81 22.95
N GLY A 390 -6.15 -29.29 23.41
CA GLY A 390 -6.66 -29.61 24.75
C GLY A 390 -6.62 -31.12 24.95
N GLU A 391 -5.90 -31.56 25.98
CA GLU A 391 -6.02 -32.93 26.46
C GLU A 391 -7.50 -33.16 26.71
N GLY A 392 -8.07 -34.14 26.02
CA GLY A 392 -9.43 -34.57 26.24
C GLY A 392 -9.61 -34.82 27.73
N VAL A 393 -10.62 -34.17 28.32
CA VAL A 393 -11.08 -34.48 29.67
C VAL A 393 -11.31 -36.00 29.72
N PRO A 394 -10.59 -36.77 30.57
CA PRO A 394 -10.90 -38.17 30.72
C PRO A 394 -12.30 -38.30 31.34
N ALA A 395 -13.04 -39.29 30.82
CA ALA A 395 -14.45 -39.56 31.01
C ALA A 395 -14.98 -39.47 32.45
#